data_AF-A0A1X7RWQ8-F1
#
_entry.id   AF-A0A1X7RWQ8-F1
#
_cell.length_a   1.000
_cell.length_b   1.000
_cell.length_c   1.000
_cell.angle_alpha   90.00
_cell.angle_beta   90.00
_cell.angle_gamma   90.00
#
_symmetry.space_group_name_H-M   'P 1'
#
loop_
_entity.id
_entity.type
_entity.pdbx_description
1 polymer ?
#
loop_
_entity_poly.entity_id
_entity_poly.type
_entity_poly.pdbx_seq_one_letter_code
_entity_poly.pdbx_strand_id
1 'polypeptide(L)'
;MQCIAFLSAVLTALSVGVSGLALPVNEGYAEPCEYTAIKQNQSSILGYQLAGIADSPRDNDQTCNELKNSATARTFADSGLDLPNIQKPVCSASSSNTDAVAALPYIVNANTKVFTSQITSAIPASNQEGFAYLCDNIRFKQLSAFYLDDNTIVGAACDRGGPEAAISPQPFVSLAPPPADQVLKNYNVAASRQFAWNWCAKAKDTNELQSYCSMAGQAEFKQKLNSLQLDPETVRGIACSQQQVPNAQTLATKVKNAQSDQFATVVRNMSNAPNWRSKICGYLSCAEMDKVGLDGDRVWNKVCQ
;
A
#
# COMPACT_ATOMS: atom_id res chain seq x y z
N MET A 1 21.54 -5.06 -0.26
CA MET A 1 21.79 -5.44 1.14
C MET A 1 21.10 -6.77 1.39
N GLN A 2 21.88 -7.83 1.63
CA GLN A 2 21.37 -9.15 2.00
C GLN A 2 21.12 -9.15 3.51
N CYS A 3 19.86 -9.28 3.93
CA CYS A 3 19.55 -9.68 5.29
C CYS A 3 19.66 -11.20 5.34
N ILE A 4 20.67 -11.69 6.06
CA ILE A 4 20.92 -13.12 6.25
C ILE A 4 19.78 -13.67 7.13
N ALA A 5 18.86 -14.42 6.51
CA ALA A 5 17.86 -15.20 7.24
C ALA A 5 18.52 -16.47 7.76
N PHE A 6 18.71 -16.59 9.07
CA PHE A 6 19.03 -17.86 9.70
C PHE A 6 17.76 -18.73 9.74
N LEU A 7 17.63 -19.63 8.75
CA LEU A 7 16.66 -20.72 8.75
C LEU A 7 17.20 -21.85 9.65
N SER A 8 16.78 -21.87 10.90
CA SER A 8 16.97 -23.06 11.76
C SER A 8 15.73 -23.94 11.62
N ALA A 9 15.89 -25.06 10.90
CA ALA A 9 14.92 -26.14 10.87
C ALA A 9 15.02 -26.96 12.16
N VAL A 10 13.91 -27.13 12.89
CA VAL A 10 13.74 -28.29 13.79
C VAL A 10 12.32 -28.84 13.64
N LEU A 11 12.27 -30.05 13.08
CA LEU A 11 11.15 -30.96 13.12
C LEU A 11 11.31 -31.83 14.38
N THR A 12 10.32 -31.88 15.27
CA THR A 12 10.05 -33.07 16.11
C THR A 12 8.58 -33.07 16.54
N ALA A 13 7.96 -34.25 16.45
CA ALA A 13 6.52 -34.50 16.54
C ALA A 13 6.08 -35.04 17.91
N LEU A 14 4.78 -34.83 18.25
CA LEU A 14 3.87 -35.62 19.12
C LEU A 14 4.29 -35.83 20.61
N SER A 15 3.44 -35.89 21.65
CA SER A 15 2.00 -35.84 21.89
C SER A 15 1.76 -35.83 23.43
N VAL A 16 0.48 -35.70 23.85
CA VAL A 16 -0.15 -35.94 25.18
C VAL A 16 0.12 -35.02 26.39
N GLY A 17 -0.94 -34.30 26.82
CA GLY A 17 -1.49 -34.51 28.17
C GLY A 17 -1.22 -33.48 29.27
N VAL A 18 -2.19 -32.57 29.45
CA VAL A 18 -2.74 -32.02 30.71
C VAL A 18 -1.86 -31.12 31.62
N SER A 19 -2.27 -29.84 31.66
CA SER A 19 -2.27 -28.89 32.78
C SER A 19 -0.95 -28.47 33.44
N GLY A 20 -0.40 -27.38 32.92
CA GLY A 20 0.43 -26.43 33.66
C GLY A 20 0.54 -25.16 32.84
N LEU A 21 0.01 -24.04 33.34
CA LEU A 21 0.15 -22.72 32.74
C LEU A 21 1.64 -22.33 32.72
N ALA A 22 2.36 -22.74 31.67
CA ALA A 22 3.58 -22.09 31.23
C ALA A 22 3.15 -21.09 30.16
N LEU A 23 3.32 -19.80 30.48
CA LEU A 23 3.20 -18.69 29.55
C LEU A 23 3.94 -19.04 28.24
N PRO A 24 3.36 -18.80 27.06
CA PRO A 24 4.10 -19.02 25.83
C PRO A 24 5.36 -18.15 25.89
N VAL A 25 6.50 -18.85 25.90
CA VAL A 25 7.82 -18.30 25.66
C VAL A 25 7.68 -17.41 24.43
N ASN A 26 8.19 -16.19 24.57
CA ASN A 26 8.32 -15.21 23.52
C ASN A 26 9.27 -15.78 22.46
N GLU A 27 8.79 -16.71 21.64
CA GLU A 27 9.36 -17.00 20.34
C GLU A 27 9.19 -15.72 19.55
N GLY A 28 10.21 -14.87 19.63
CA GLY A 28 10.34 -13.70 18.79
C GLY A 28 10.30 -14.18 17.35
N TYR A 29 9.10 -14.20 16.77
CA TYR A 29 8.93 -14.00 15.35
C TYR A 29 9.69 -12.71 15.09
N ALA A 30 10.88 -12.82 14.48
CA ALA A 30 11.56 -11.66 13.96
C ALA A 30 10.53 -10.97 13.07
N GLU A 31 10.03 -9.81 13.50
CA GLU A 31 9.10 -9.05 12.69
C GLU A 31 9.77 -8.88 11.33
N PRO A 32 9.06 -9.21 10.22
CA PRO A 32 9.62 -8.96 8.91
C PRO A 32 10.07 -7.50 8.87
N CYS A 33 11.31 -7.25 8.41
CA CYS A 33 11.82 -5.88 8.33
C CYS A 33 10.79 -4.98 7.62
N GLU A 34 10.68 -3.71 8.02
CA GLU A 34 9.58 -2.82 7.61
C GLU A 34 9.30 -2.86 6.08
N TYR A 35 10.35 -2.97 5.27
CA TYR A 35 10.24 -3.15 3.81
C TYR A 35 9.50 -4.44 3.39
N THR A 36 9.79 -5.58 4.02
CA THR A 36 9.10 -6.86 3.75
C THR A 36 7.63 -6.77 4.13
N ALA A 37 7.31 -6.20 5.30
CA ALA A 37 5.93 -5.99 5.72
C ALA A 37 5.17 -5.08 4.74
N ILE A 38 5.82 -4.02 4.24
CA ILE A 38 5.26 -3.16 3.19
C ILE A 38 4.98 -3.99 1.94
N LYS A 39 5.93 -4.79 1.45
CA LYS A 39 5.73 -5.62 0.24
C LYS A 39 4.63 -6.65 0.39
N GLN A 40 4.49 -7.28 1.56
CA GLN A 40 3.38 -8.18 1.85
C GLN A 40 2.03 -7.46 1.77
N ASN A 41 1.89 -6.29 2.41
CA ASN A 41 0.64 -5.52 2.36
C ASN A 41 0.34 -4.97 0.94
N GLN A 42 1.36 -4.50 0.20
CA GLN A 42 1.21 -4.11 -1.21
C GLN A 42 0.71 -5.26 -2.09
N SER A 43 1.19 -6.47 -1.80
CA SER A 43 0.81 -7.68 -2.51
C SER A 43 -0.63 -8.09 -2.17
N SER A 44 -1.03 -7.95 -0.91
CA SER A 44 -2.42 -8.12 -0.50
C SER A 44 -3.35 -7.11 -1.18
N ILE A 45 -2.96 -5.83 -1.27
CA ILE A 45 -3.73 -4.80 -2.00
C ILE A 45 -3.97 -5.23 -3.44
N LEU A 46 -2.90 -5.62 -4.16
CA LEU A 46 -3.02 -6.08 -5.54
C LEU A 46 -3.92 -7.32 -5.63
N GLY A 47 -3.75 -8.29 -4.74
CA GLY A 47 -4.57 -9.50 -4.74
C GLY A 47 -6.07 -9.20 -4.56
N TYR A 48 -6.44 -8.33 -3.62
CA TYR A 48 -7.83 -7.92 -3.42
C TYR A 48 -8.36 -7.05 -4.57
N GLN A 49 -7.52 -6.21 -5.18
CA GLN A 49 -7.90 -5.47 -6.38
C GLN A 49 -8.20 -6.42 -7.54
N LEU A 50 -7.34 -7.41 -7.79
CA LEU A 50 -7.54 -8.42 -8.85
C LEU A 50 -8.79 -9.26 -8.61
N ALA A 51 -9.01 -9.72 -7.37
CA ALA A 51 -10.21 -10.45 -7.01
C ALA A 51 -11.48 -9.61 -7.21
N GLY A 52 -11.44 -8.35 -6.76
CA GLY A 52 -12.59 -7.44 -6.82
C GLY A 52 -12.98 -6.97 -8.22
N ILE A 53 -12.03 -6.95 -9.17
CA ILE A 53 -12.32 -6.59 -10.57
C ILE A 53 -12.68 -7.79 -11.46
N ALA A 54 -12.61 -9.02 -10.96
CA ALA A 54 -12.93 -10.20 -11.77
C ALA A 54 -14.39 -10.18 -12.26
N ASP A 55 -14.61 -10.65 -13.49
CA ASP A 55 -15.96 -10.71 -14.08
C ASP A 55 -16.71 -11.97 -13.63
N SER A 56 -15.97 -13.02 -13.30
CA SER A 56 -16.52 -14.28 -12.86
C SER A 56 -15.54 -15.04 -11.96
N PRO A 57 -16.03 -16.06 -11.23
CA PRO A 57 -15.15 -17.00 -10.52
C PRO A 57 -14.11 -17.66 -11.45
N ARG A 58 -14.42 -17.85 -12.73
CA ARG A 58 -13.47 -18.43 -13.70
C ARG A 58 -12.29 -17.49 -14.01
N ASP A 59 -12.50 -16.18 -13.99
CA ASP A 59 -11.42 -15.21 -14.19
C ASP A 59 -10.48 -15.17 -12.98
N ASN A 60 -11.02 -15.38 -11.78
CA ASN A 60 -10.23 -15.59 -10.56
C ASN A 60 -9.43 -16.90 -10.63
N ASP A 61 -10.03 -18.01 -11.07
CA ASP A 61 -9.32 -19.28 -11.27
C ASP A 61 -8.18 -19.13 -12.30
N GLN A 62 -8.44 -18.45 -13.41
CA GLN A 62 -7.43 -18.17 -14.42
C GLN A 62 -6.29 -17.31 -13.84
N THR A 63 -6.63 -16.22 -13.15
CA THR A 63 -5.63 -15.34 -12.51
C THR A 63 -4.82 -16.11 -11.47
N CYS A 64 -5.48 -16.98 -10.68
CA CYS A 64 -4.82 -17.84 -9.71
C CYS A 64 -3.82 -18.80 -10.37
N ASN A 65 -4.20 -19.42 -11.48
CA ASN A 65 -3.31 -20.30 -12.24
C ASN A 65 -2.11 -19.54 -12.81
N GLU A 66 -2.31 -18.34 -13.32
CA GLU A 66 -1.24 -17.45 -13.78
C GLU A 66 -0.28 -17.08 -12.62
N LEU A 67 -0.78 -16.91 -11.40
CA LEU A 67 0.05 -16.59 -10.24
C LEU A 67 0.86 -17.77 -9.69
N LYS A 68 0.57 -19.03 -10.06
CA LYS A 68 1.23 -20.21 -9.46
C LYS A 68 2.57 -20.56 -10.09
N ASN A 69 2.73 -20.48 -11.41
CA ASN A 69 3.97 -20.86 -12.12
C ASN A 69 3.99 -20.30 -13.55
N SER A 70 3.92 -18.97 -13.71
CA SER A 70 3.98 -18.32 -15.04
C SER A 70 4.98 -17.17 -15.11
N ALA A 71 5.17 -16.63 -16.32
CA ALA A 71 5.93 -15.39 -16.53
C ALA A 71 5.38 -14.21 -15.72
N THR A 72 4.07 -14.16 -15.48
CA THR A 72 3.41 -13.18 -14.61
C THR A 72 3.88 -13.32 -13.16
N ALA A 73 3.87 -14.55 -12.63
CA ALA A 73 4.33 -14.83 -11.27
C ALA A 73 5.80 -14.41 -11.09
N ARG A 74 6.64 -14.71 -12.09
CA ARG A 74 8.04 -14.29 -12.08
C ARG A 74 8.18 -12.76 -12.15
N THR A 75 7.41 -12.09 -12.99
CA THR A 75 7.43 -10.62 -13.11
C THR A 75 7.08 -9.93 -11.78
N PHE A 76 6.05 -10.42 -11.09
CA PHE A 76 5.68 -9.89 -9.77
C PHE A 76 6.74 -10.17 -8.71
N ALA A 77 7.25 -11.40 -8.63
CA ALA A 77 8.33 -11.75 -7.70
C ALA A 77 9.60 -10.91 -7.95
N ASP A 78 10.04 -10.79 -9.21
CA ASP A 78 11.22 -10.03 -9.59
C ASP A 78 11.03 -8.51 -9.40
N SER A 79 9.78 -8.01 -9.36
CA SER A 79 9.46 -6.63 -8.98
C SER A 79 9.43 -6.39 -7.46
N GLY A 80 9.63 -7.44 -6.67
CA GLY A 80 9.66 -7.40 -5.21
C GLY A 80 8.31 -7.57 -4.53
N LEU A 81 7.29 -8.08 -5.23
CA LEU A 81 6.00 -8.44 -4.63
C LEU A 81 6.04 -9.86 -4.05
N ASP A 82 5.24 -10.08 -3.03
CA ASP A 82 5.07 -11.36 -2.34
C ASP A 82 3.91 -12.14 -2.95
N LEU A 83 4.24 -13.15 -3.77
CA LEU A 83 3.24 -13.95 -4.49
C LEU A 83 2.19 -14.60 -3.55
N PRO A 84 2.55 -15.22 -2.40
CA PRO A 84 1.56 -15.77 -1.49
C PRO A 84 0.48 -14.75 -1.06
N ASN A 85 0.86 -13.51 -0.79
CA ASN A 85 -0.08 -12.45 -0.42
C ASN A 85 -0.93 -11.93 -1.58
N ILE A 86 -0.47 -12.04 -2.84
CA ILE A 86 -1.33 -11.80 -4.02
C ILE A 86 -2.31 -12.98 -4.20
N GLN A 87 -1.81 -14.21 -4.07
CA GLN A 87 -2.58 -15.43 -4.30
C GLN A 87 -3.70 -15.61 -3.28
N LYS A 88 -3.49 -15.28 -2.01
CA LYS A 88 -4.47 -15.52 -0.94
C LYS A 88 -5.90 -15.02 -1.27
N PRO A 89 -6.12 -13.76 -1.70
CA PRO A 89 -7.46 -13.30 -2.08
C PRO A 89 -7.96 -13.81 -3.44
N VAL A 90 -7.07 -14.15 -4.38
CA VAL A 90 -7.44 -14.58 -5.75
C VAL A 90 -7.71 -16.08 -5.84
N CYS A 91 -6.97 -16.88 -5.07
CA CYS A 91 -6.97 -18.34 -5.12
C CYS A 91 -7.81 -19.00 -4.03
N SER A 92 -8.41 -18.24 -3.11
CA SER A 92 -9.23 -18.82 -2.05
C SER A 92 -10.54 -19.35 -2.60
N ALA A 93 -11.12 -20.37 -1.96
CA ALA A 93 -12.46 -20.84 -2.30
C ALA A 93 -13.55 -19.76 -2.11
N SER A 94 -13.28 -18.73 -1.30
CA SER A 94 -14.15 -17.58 -1.10
C SER A 94 -13.94 -16.45 -2.11
N SER A 95 -12.91 -16.54 -2.98
CA SER A 95 -12.60 -15.52 -3.99
C SER A 95 -13.76 -15.34 -4.99
N SER A 96 -14.56 -16.39 -5.23
CA SER A 96 -15.75 -16.33 -6.09
C SER A 96 -16.81 -15.33 -5.61
N ASN A 97 -16.76 -14.94 -4.33
CA ASN A 97 -17.69 -14.00 -3.70
C ASN A 97 -17.02 -12.65 -3.38
N THR A 98 -15.75 -12.47 -3.73
CA THR A 98 -15.01 -11.23 -3.45
C THR A 98 -15.22 -10.26 -4.61
N ASP A 99 -16.28 -9.47 -4.54
CA ASP A 99 -16.49 -8.34 -5.46
C ASP A 99 -15.70 -7.10 -5.02
N ALA A 100 -15.75 -6.04 -5.83
CA ALA A 100 -15.07 -4.78 -5.54
C ALA A 100 -15.48 -4.16 -4.19
N VAL A 101 -16.75 -4.29 -3.79
CA VAL A 101 -17.26 -3.72 -2.53
C VAL A 101 -16.74 -4.51 -1.33
N ALA A 102 -16.74 -5.85 -1.42
CA ALA A 102 -16.20 -6.74 -0.40
C ALA A 102 -14.67 -6.65 -0.28
N ALA A 103 -13.96 -6.34 -1.37
CA ALA A 103 -12.51 -6.17 -1.37
C ALA A 103 -12.03 -4.87 -0.70
N LEU A 104 -12.82 -3.79 -0.80
CA LEU A 104 -12.41 -2.44 -0.37
C LEU A 104 -11.94 -2.36 1.09
N PRO A 105 -12.64 -2.92 2.10
CA PRO A 105 -12.17 -2.86 3.50
C PRO A 105 -10.79 -3.51 3.72
N TYR A 106 -10.48 -4.59 3.00
CA TYR A 106 -9.18 -5.24 3.08
C TYR A 106 -8.07 -4.39 2.44
N ILE A 107 -8.39 -3.73 1.32
CA ILE A 107 -7.48 -2.79 0.65
C ILE A 107 -7.19 -1.59 1.57
N VAL A 108 -8.22 -1.02 2.21
CA VAL A 108 -8.11 0.09 3.18
C VAL A 108 -7.20 -0.29 4.35
N ASN A 109 -7.41 -1.47 4.94
CA ASN A 109 -6.59 -1.96 6.04
C ASN A 109 -5.12 -2.16 5.61
N ALA A 110 -4.88 -2.76 4.44
CA ALA A 110 -3.51 -2.98 3.95
C ALA A 110 -2.82 -1.65 3.55
N ASN A 111 -3.55 -0.70 2.95
CA ASN A 111 -3.06 0.65 2.67
C ASN A 111 -2.69 1.40 3.94
N THR A 112 -3.51 1.29 4.99
CA THR A 112 -3.20 1.84 6.31
C THR A 112 -1.87 1.29 6.81
N LYS A 113 -1.67 -0.03 6.80
CA LYS A 113 -0.41 -0.65 7.25
C LYS A 113 0.80 -0.17 6.43
N VAL A 114 0.67 -0.09 5.11
CA VAL A 114 1.73 0.45 4.23
C VAL A 114 2.06 1.88 4.62
N PHE A 115 1.05 2.75 4.72
CA PHE A 115 1.26 4.15 5.04
C PHE A 115 1.86 4.34 6.44
N THR A 116 1.37 3.61 7.44
CA THR A 116 1.90 3.63 8.81
C THR A 116 3.38 3.26 8.84
N SER A 117 3.78 2.15 8.21
CA SER A 117 5.20 1.78 8.11
C SER A 117 6.00 2.87 7.39
N GLN A 118 5.48 3.40 6.28
CA GLN A 118 6.19 4.45 5.54
C GLN A 118 6.39 5.74 6.33
N ILE A 119 5.36 6.25 7.00
CA ILE A 119 5.47 7.52 7.74
C ILE A 119 6.33 7.36 8.99
N THR A 120 6.28 6.18 9.64
CA THR A 120 7.09 5.91 10.82
C THR A 120 8.56 5.66 10.49
N SER A 121 8.87 5.24 9.27
CA SER A 121 10.27 5.11 8.81
C SER A 121 10.77 6.36 8.09
N ALA A 122 9.93 7.21 7.50
CA ALA A 122 10.36 8.39 6.74
C ALA A 122 11.11 9.44 7.59
N ILE A 123 10.96 9.38 8.92
CA ILE A 123 11.69 10.18 9.91
C ILE A 123 12.72 9.27 10.59
N PRO A 124 14.00 9.69 10.74
CA PRO A 124 15.00 8.91 11.46
C PRO A 124 14.51 8.51 12.87
N ALA A 125 14.70 7.25 13.26
CA ALA A 125 14.19 6.73 14.54
C ALA A 125 14.72 7.49 15.78
N SER A 126 15.87 8.16 15.66
CA SER A 126 16.44 9.00 16.72
C SER A 126 15.78 10.37 16.85
N ASN A 127 14.93 10.77 15.90
CA ASN A 127 14.29 12.09 15.86
C ASN A 127 12.92 12.06 16.54
N GLN A 128 12.93 11.94 17.88
CA GLN A 128 11.72 11.96 18.69
C GLN A 128 10.92 13.25 18.53
N GLU A 129 11.57 14.40 18.36
CA GLU A 129 10.91 15.70 18.13
C GLU A 129 10.04 15.66 16.86
N GLY A 130 10.53 15.03 15.78
CA GLY A 130 9.75 14.86 14.55
C GLY A 130 8.49 14.03 14.75
N PHE A 131 8.57 12.97 15.54
CA PHE A 131 7.41 12.13 15.88
C PHE A 131 6.43 12.80 16.83
N ALA A 132 6.92 13.52 17.85
CA ALA A 132 6.09 14.36 18.70
C ALA A 132 5.34 15.42 17.88
N TYR A 133 6.04 16.08 16.95
CA TYR A 133 5.40 17.03 16.03
C TYR A 133 4.32 16.38 15.16
N LEU A 134 4.54 15.17 14.63
CA LEU A 134 3.50 14.43 13.93
C LEU A 134 2.28 14.15 14.83
N CYS A 135 2.52 13.62 16.03
CA CYS A 135 1.48 13.30 17.01
C CYS A 135 0.59 14.52 17.33
N ASP A 136 1.22 15.68 17.56
CA ASP A 136 0.53 16.92 17.93
C ASP A 136 -0.23 17.57 16.76
N ASN A 137 0.15 17.29 15.50
CA ASN A 137 -0.30 18.09 14.36
C ASN A 137 -1.08 17.31 13.29
N ILE A 138 -1.11 15.97 13.32
CA ILE A 138 -1.93 15.18 12.39
C ILE A 138 -3.43 15.44 12.66
N ARG A 139 -4.21 15.48 11.57
CA ARG A 139 -5.67 15.60 11.60
C ARG A 139 -6.33 14.28 11.23
N PHE A 140 -6.94 13.64 12.22
CA PHE A 140 -7.73 12.42 12.07
C PHE A 140 -8.70 12.49 10.88
N LYS A 141 -9.54 13.53 10.82
CA LYS A 141 -10.48 13.73 9.70
C LYS A 141 -9.82 13.85 8.32
N GLN A 142 -8.62 14.42 8.22
CA GLN A 142 -7.90 14.52 6.94
C GLN A 142 -7.35 13.16 6.52
N LEU A 143 -6.80 12.38 7.46
CA LEU A 143 -6.36 11.01 7.19
C LEU A 143 -7.52 10.08 6.80
N SER A 144 -8.61 10.13 7.57
CA SER A 144 -9.84 9.37 7.30
C SER A 144 -10.42 9.67 5.91
N ALA A 145 -10.25 10.90 5.39
CA ALA A 145 -10.70 11.26 4.05
C ALA A 145 -9.97 10.52 2.92
N PHE A 146 -8.78 9.95 3.18
CA PHE A 146 -8.05 9.09 2.24
C PHE A 146 -8.39 7.60 2.37
N TYR A 147 -9.43 7.26 3.14
CA TYR A 147 -9.76 5.88 3.51
C TYR A 147 -8.59 5.18 4.21
N LEU A 148 -8.00 5.85 5.21
CA LEU A 148 -6.96 5.32 6.09
C LEU A 148 -7.45 5.31 7.53
N ASP A 149 -7.06 4.31 8.31
CA ASP A 149 -7.34 4.26 9.75
C ASP A 149 -6.45 5.27 10.49
N ASP A 150 -7.05 6.39 10.85
CA ASP A 150 -6.36 7.51 11.49
C ASP A 150 -5.82 7.17 12.88
N ASN A 151 -6.57 6.41 13.69
CA ASN A 151 -6.14 5.98 15.02
C ASN A 151 -4.85 5.14 14.95
N THR A 152 -4.78 4.22 13.99
CA THR A 152 -3.60 3.37 13.79
C THR A 152 -2.37 4.21 13.41
N ILE A 153 -2.55 5.17 12.49
CA ILE A 153 -1.46 6.02 12.00
C ILE A 153 -0.98 6.99 13.09
N VAL A 154 -1.92 7.68 13.75
CA VAL A 154 -1.60 8.65 14.80
C VAL A 154 -0.99 7.94 16.00
N GLY A 155 -1.56 6.82 16.43
CA GLY A 155 -1.01 6.01 17.52
C GLY A 155 0.45 5.62 17.27
N ALA A 156 0.75 5.08 16.07
CA ALA A 156 2.11 4.69 15.73
C ALA A 156 3.10 5.88 15.68
N ALA A 157 2.65 7.07 15.29
CA ALA A 157 3.48 8.28 15.35
C ALA A 157 3.71 8.75 16.79
N CYS A 158 2.66 8.76 17.62
CA CYS A 158 2.72 9.15 19.03
C CYS A 158 3.60 8.21 19.86
N ASP A 159 3.52 6.89 19.62
CA ASP A 159 4.35 5.90 20.31
C ASP A 159 5.85 6.16 20.11
N ARG A 160 6.24 6.67 18.93
CA ARG A 160 7.63 7.08 18.63
C ARG A 160 7.98 8.48 19.12
N GLY A 161 6.99 9.33 19.43
CA GLY A 161 7.17 10.67 19.97
C GLY A 161 7.54 10.73 21.45
N GLY A 162 7.44 9.59 22.16
CA GLY A 162 7.80 9.47 23.56
C GLY A 162 6.71 10.00 24.51
N PRO A 163 6.97 9.97 25.84
CA PRO A 163 5.96 10.22 26.87
C PRO A 163 5.43 11.67 26.89
N GLU A 164 6.14 12.61 26.27
CA GLU A 164 5.75 14.01 26.17
C GLU A 164 4.88 14.30 24.93
N ALA A 165 4.79 13.35 23.99
CA ALA A 165 3.90 13.49 22.83
C ALA A 165 2.44 13.44 23.30
N ALA A 166 1.70 14.51 23.07
CA ALA A 166 0.30 14.56 23.43
C ALA A 166 -0.53 14.27 22.18
N ILE A 167 -1.51 13.36 22.27
CA ILE A 167 -2.58 13.32 21.26
C ILE A 167 -3.40 14.59 21.46
N SER A 168 -2.95 15.67 20.84
CA SER A 168 -3.56 16.98 20.94
C SER A 168 -4.09 17.33 19.58
N PRO A 169 -5.35 16.97 19.24
CA PRO A 169 -6.02 17.51 18.06
C PRO A 169 -6.35 18.99 18.32
N GLN A 170 -5.33 19.82 18.56
CA GLN A 170 -5.47 21.26 18.80
C GLN A 170 -6.15 21.88 17.58
N PRO A 171 -7.24 22.65 17.73
CA PRO A 171 -7.86 23.29 16.59
C PRO A 171 -6.97 24.45 16.13
N PHE A 172 -6.38 24.38 14.93
CA PHE A 172 -5.51 25.48 14.47
C PHE A 172 -6.23 26.53 13.61
N VAL A 173 -7.41 26.21 13.04
CA VAL A 173 -8.44 27.13 12.52
C VAL A 173 -9.61 26.30 11.99
N SER A 174 -10.82 26.86 11.96
CA SER A 174 -11.89 26.34 11.09
C SER A 174 -11.37 26.36 9.65
N LEU A 175 -11.03 25.20 9.09
CA LEU A 175 -10.73 25.10 7.69
C LEU A 175 -12.04 25.19 6.92
N ALA A 176 -12.14 26.17 6.02
CA ALA A 176 -12.85 25.89 4.79
C ALA A 176 -12.28 24.57 4.25
N PRO A 177 -13.12 23.58 3.89
CA PRO A 177 -12.63 22.33 3.36
C PRO A 177 -11.63 22.67 2.23
N PRO A 178 -10.38 22.16 2.24
CA PRO A 178 -9.65 22.09 0.97
C PRO A 178 -10.60 21.39 -0.01
N PRO A 179 -10.61 21.70 -1.32
CA PRO A 179 -11.54 21.04 -2.23
C PRO A 179 -11.26 19.53 -2.16
N ALA A 180 -12.03 18.83 -1.32
CA ALA A 180 -11.72 17.49 -0.85
C ALA A 180 -11.64 16.55 -2.05
N ASP A 181 -12.46 16.87 -3.05
CA ASP A 181 -12.55 16.24 -4.34
C ASP A 181 -11.21 16.21 -5.10
N GLN A 182 -10.44 17.31 -5.13
CA GLN A 182 -9.22 17.35 -5.96
C GLN A 182 -8.03 16.64 -5.29
N VAL A 183 -7.91 16.74 -3.96
CA VAL A 183 -6.84 16.06 -3.21
C VAL A 183 -7.08 14.55 -3.20
N LEU A 184 -8.33 14.13 -2.91
CA LEU A 184 -8.71 12.73 -2.98
C LEU A 184 -8.59 12.19 -4.40
N LYS A 185 -8.96 12.97 -5.42
CA LYS A 185 -8.72 12.61 -6.82
C LYS A 185 -7.24 12.38 -7.11
N ASN A 186 -6.33 13.21 -6.62
CA ASN A 186 -4.89 13.02 -6.84
C ASN A 186 -4.38 11.73 -6.18
N TYR A 187 -4.85 11.43 -4.98
CA TYR A 187 -4.55 10.18 -4.28
C TYR A 187 -5.08 8.96 -5.06
N ASN A 188 -6.35 9.00 -5.46
CA ASN A 188 -6.98 7.93 -6.25
C ASN A 188 -6.32 7.75 -7.60
N VAL A 189 -5.93 8.82 -8.30
CA VAL A 189 -5.14 8.76 -9.54
C VAL A 189 -3.81 8.07 -9.30
N ALA A 190 -3.11 8.36 -8.21
CA ALA A 190 -1.85 7.69 -7.89
C ALA A 190 -2.04 6.21 -7.56
N ALA A 191 -3.08 5.85 -6.77
CA ALA A 191 -3.46 4.46 -6.54
C ALA A 191 -3.84 3.72 -7.84
N SER A 192 -4.52 4.41 -8.76
CA SER A 192 -4.93 3.89 -10.06
C SER A 192 -3.74 3.65 -10.98
N ARG A 193 -2.72 4.52 -10.93
CA ARG A 193 -1.45 4.28 -11.64
C ARG A 193 -0.80 2.99 -11.15
N GLN A 194 -0.70 2.83 -9.82
CA GLN A 194 -0.13 1.62 -9.22
C GLN A 194 -0.87 0.37 -9.66
N PHE A 195 -2.21 0.37 -9.54
CA PHE A 195 -3.04 -0.75 -9.97
C PHE A 195 -2.89 -1.03 -11.47
N ALA A 196 -2.98 -0.01 -12.32
CA ALA A 196 -2.94 -0.18 -13.77
C ALA A 196 -1.61 -0.77 -14.26
N TRP A 197 -0.47 -0.36 -13.67
CA TRP A 197 0.83 -0.95 -14.00
C TRP A 197 0.91 -2.42 -13.58
N ASN A 198 0.44 -2.77 -12.37
CA ASN A 198 0.37 -4.16 -11.93
C ASN A 198 -0.57 -5.00 -12.82
N TRP A 199 -1.72 -4.45 -13.18
CA TRP A 199 -2.70 -5.11 -14.04
C TRP A 199 -2.17 -5.32 -15.46
N CYS A 200 -1.50 -4.32 -16.06
CA CYS A 200 -0.86 -4.49 -17.37
C CYS A 200 0.28 -5.51 -17.35
N ALA A 201 1.05 -5.58 -16.27
CA ALA A 201 2.12 -6.58 -16.12
C ALA A 201 1.59 -8.03 -15.99
N LYS A 202 0.28 -8.20 -15.80
CA LYS A 202 -0.39 -9.50 -15.82
C LYS A 202 -0.53 -10.09 -17.22
N ALA A 203 -0.55 -9.24 -18.26
CA ALA A 203 -0.73 -9.64 -19.65
C ALA A 203 0.42 -10.53 -20.13
N LYS A 204 0.11 -11.53 -20.96
CA LYS A 204 1.08 -12.46 -21.57
C LYS A 204 1.80 -11.84 -22.75
N ASP A 205 1.11 -10.98 -23.49
CA ASP A 205 1.61 -10.35 -24.70
C ASP A 205 0.89 -9.02 -24.99
N THR A 206 1.22 -8.43 -26.14
CA THR A 206 0.65 -7.15 -26.57
C THR A 206 -0.81 -7.26 -27.02
N ASN A 207 -1.27 -8.42 -27.48
CA ASN A 207 -2.67 -8.62 -27.84
C ASN A 207 -3.54 -8.64 -26.57
N GLU A 208 -3.06 -9.27 -25.49
CA GLU A 208 -3.75 -9.23 -24.21
C GLU A 208 -3.79 -7.80 -23.62
N LEU A 209 -2.74 -7.00 -23.80
CA LEU A 209 -2.79 -5.57 -23.45
C LEU A 209 -3.85 -4.78 -24.23
N GLN A 210 -4.06 -5.07 -25.51
CA GLN A 210 -5.14 -4.46 -26.30
C GLN A 210 -6.53 -4.87 -25.77
N SER A 211 -6.68 -6.13 -25.35
CA SER A 211 -7.88 -6.60 -24.66
C SER A 211 -8.11 -5.86 -23.35
N TYR A 212 -7.06 -5.61 -22.55
CA TYR A 212 -7.15 -4.81 -21.32
C TYR A 212 -7.53 -3.36 -21.60
N CYS A 213 -6.96 -2.72 -22.63
CA CYS A 213 -7.39 -1.39 -23.06
C CYS A 213 -8.89 -1.36 -23.44
N SER A 214 -9.36 -2.38 -24.16
CA SER A 214 -10.77 -2.50 -24.56
C SER A 214 -11.67 -2.72 -23.34
N MET A 215 -11.29 -3.62 -22.43
CA MET A 215 -11.98 -3.89 -21.17
C MET A 215 -12.06 -2.63 -20.28
N ALA A 216 -10.99 -1.85 -20.20
CA ALA A 216 -10.96 -0.59 -19.46
C ALA A 216 -11.91 0.48 -20.03
N GLY A 217 -12.39 0.31 -21.27
CA GLY A 217 -13.44 1.13 -21.87
C GLY A 217 -14.86 0.74 -21.45
N GLN A 218 -15.07 -0.45 -20.90
CA GLN A 218 -16.40 -0.99 -20.60
C GLN A 218 -17.00 -0.38 -19.32
N ALA A 219 -18.31 -0.11 -19.34
CA ALA A 219 -19.00 0.54 -18.23
C ALA A 219 -18.94 -0.29 -16.93
N GLU A 220 -19.09 -1.61 -17.04
CA GLU A 220 -19.04 -2.53 -15.89
C GLU A 220 -17.66 -2.50 -15.21
N PHE A 221 -16.58 -2.61 -16.00
CA PHE A 221 -15.22 -2.54 -15.47
C PHE A 221 -14.95 -1.20 -14.78
N LYS A 222 -15.41 -0.09 -15.36
CA LYS A 222 -15.30 1.24 -14.74
C LYS A 222 -16.05 1.31 -13.41
N GLN A 223 -17.23 0.67 -13.28
CA GLN A 223 -17.96 0.61 -12.02
C GLN A 223 -17.17 -0.16 -10.95
N LYS A 224 -16.56 -1.30 -11.29
CA LYS A 224 -15.70 -2.07 -10.37
C LYS A 224 -14.52 -1.24 -9.88
N LEU A 225 -13.84 -0.50 -10.78
CA LEU A 225 -12.76 0.41 -10.40
C LEU A 225 -13.22 1.52 -9.46
N ASN A 226 -14.38 2.15 -9.73
CA ASN A 226 -14.95 3.16 -8.85
C ASN A 226 -15.27 2.58 -7.45
N SER A 227 -15.81 1.35 -7.37
CA SER A 227 -16.07 0.66 -6.10
C SER A 227 -14.78 0.39 -5.32
N LEU A 228 -13.64 0.24 -6.00
CA LEU A 228 -12.31 0.13 -5.39
C LEU A 228 -11.64 1.49 -5.10
N GLN A 229 -12.34 2.61 -5.28
CA GLN A 229 -11.80 3.98 -5.17
C GLN A 229 -10.65 4.27 -6.15
N LEU A 230 -10.69 3.65 -7.34
CA LEU A 230 -9.74 3.88 -8.43
C LEU A 230 -10.40 4.75 -9.52
N ASP A 231 -9.61 5.66 -10.10
CA ASP A 231 -9.95 6.51 -11.24
C ASP A 231 -9.89 5.69 -12.56
N PRO A 232 -11.04 5.39 -13.20
CA PRO A 232 -11.07 4.49 -14.34
C PRO A 232 -10.37 5.04 -15.58
N GLU A 233 -10.38 6.36 -15.77
CA GLU A 233 -9.72 6.98 -16.92
C GLU A 233 -8.20 6.93 -16.81
N THR A 234 -7.64 6.99 -15.60
CA THR A 234 -6.22 6.75 -15.36
C THR A 234 -5.83 5.31 -15.69
N VAL A 235 -6.64 4.33 -15.26
CA VAL A 235 -6.39 2.90 -15.57
C VAL A 235 -6.44 2.66 -17.07
N ARG A 236 -7.48 3.16 -17.73
CA ARG A 236 -7.64 3.08 -19.19
C ARG A 236 -6.51 3.76 -19.93
N GLY A 237 -6.12 4.97 -19.52
CA GLY A 237 -5.03 5.72 -20.14
C GLY A 237 -3.70 4.95 -20.11
N ILE A 238 -3.40 4.29 -18.99
CA ILE A 238 -2.21 3.44 -18.88
C ILE A 238 -2.35 2.20 -19.77
N ALA A 239 -3.45 1.44 -19.64
CA ALA A 239 -3.66 0.21 -20.40
C ALA A 239 -3.60 0.45 -21.92
N CYS A 240 -4.22 1.52 -22.41
CA CYS A 240 -4.25 1.87 -23.83
C CYS A 240 -2.96 2.52 -24.35
N SER A 241 -2.03 2.93 -23.48
CA SER A 241 -0.74 3.49 -23.90
C SER A 241 0.40 2.47 -23.93
N GLN A 242 0.18 1.25 -23.44
CA GLN A 242 1.21 0.22 -23.41
C GLN A 242 1.44 -0.37 -24.80
N GLN A 243 2.69 -0.32 -25.26
CA GLN A 243 3.13 -0.96 -26.51
C GLN A 243 3.79 -2.33 -26.28
N GLN A 244 4.11 -2.65 -25.03
CA GLN A 244 4.73 -3.90 -24.61
C GLN A 244 4.33 -4.22 -23.17
N VAL A 245 4.35 -5.50 -22.80
CA VAL A 245 4.11 -5.93 -21.42
C VAL A 245 5.20 -5.37 -20.51
N PRO A 246 4.85 -4.66 -19.42
CA PRO A 246 5.84 -4.13 -18.48
C PRO A 246 6.68 -5.24 -17.87
N ASN A 247 8.01 -5.14 -17.99
CA ASN A 247 8.93 -6.03 -17.30
C ASN A 247 9.04 -5.68 -15.80
N ALA A 248 9.66 -6.55 -15.02
CA ALA A 248 9.79 -6.40 -13.57
C ALA A 248 10.42 -5.06 -13.12
N GLN A 249 11.46 -4.60 -13.83
CA GLN A 249 12.14 -3.33 -13.51
C GLN A 249 11.24 -2.11 -13.78
N THR A 250 10.54 -2.11 -14.92
CA THR A 250 9.57 -1.08 -15.27
C THR A 250 8.45 -1.05 -14.25
N LEU A 251 7.92 -2.23 -13.90
CA LEU A 251 6.86 -2.38 -12.92
C LEU A 251 7.28 -1.82 -11.55
N ALA A 252 8.43 -2.28 -11.03
CA ALA A 252 8.97 -1.83 -9.74
C ALA A 252 9.14 -0.30 -9.70
N THR A 253 9.68 0.29 -10.76
CA THR A 253 9.89 1.74 -10.86
C THR A 253 8.57 2.51 -10.89
N LYS A 254 7.62 2.08 -11.73
CA LYS A 254 6.33 2.78 -11.88
C LYS A 254 5.46 2.65 -10.64
N VAL A 255 5.47 1.49 -9.99
CA VAL A 255 4.78 1.26 -8.71
C VAL A 255 5.43 2.08 -7.60
N LYS A 256 6.77 2.10 -7.49
CA LYS A 256 7.50 2.96 -6.54
C LYS A 256 7.09 4.44 -6.70
N ASN A 257 7.03 4.94 -7.94
CA ASN A 257 6.63 6.33 -8.22
C ASN A 257 5.18 6.62 -7.83
N ALA A 258 4.27 5.69 -8.15
CA ALA A 258 2.84 5.84 -7.84
C ALA A 258 2.56 5.77 -6.33
N GLN A 259 3.26 4.87 -5.61
CA GLN A 259 3.21 4.79 -4.16
C GLN A 259 3.79 6.04 -3.50
N SER A 260 4.89 6.58 -4.05
CA SER A 260 5.48 7.84 -3.58
C SER A 260 4.57 9.03 -3.79
N ASP A 261 3.82 9.06 -4.90
CA ASP A 261 2.80 10.07 -5.15
C ASP A 261 1.64 9.98 -4.14
N GLN A 262 1.19 8.77 -3.79
CA GLN A 262 0.17 8.56 -2.74
C GLN A 262 0.68 9.06 -1.38
N PHE A 263 1.85 8.60 -0.96
CA PHE A 263 2.47 8.99 0.31
C PHE A 263 2.63 10.52 0.42
N ALA A 264 3.22 11.15 -0.60
CA ALA A 264 3.41 12.59 -0.63
C ALA A 264 2.08 13.36 -0.59
N THR A 265 1.04 12.84 -1.26
CA THR A 265 -0.30 13.45 -1.25
C THR A 265 -0.89 13.45 0.16
N VAL A 266 -0.79 12.33 0.88
CA VAL A 266 -1.29 12.26 2.27
C VAL A 266 -0.46 13.15 3.18
N VAL A 267 0.87 13.04 3.18
CA VAL A 267 1.77 13.83 4.05
C VAL A 267 1.57 15.32 3.87
N ARG A 268 1.40 15.80 2.64
CA ARG A 268 1.19 17.22 2.36
C ARG A 268 -0.14 17.76 2.90
N ASN A 269 -1.15 16.91 3.10
CA ASN A 269 -2.53 17.33 3.39
C ASN A 269 -3.07 16.80 4.73
N MET A 270 -2.34 15.94 5.45
CA MET A 270 -2.78 15.37 6.72
C MET A 270 -2.73 16.34 7.91
N SER A 271 -2.27 17.58 7.70
CA SER A 271 -2.29 18.66 8.70
C SER A 271 -2.58 20.01 8.05
N ASN A 272 -3.09 20.92 8.87
CA ASN A 272 -3.25 22.34 8.57
C ASN A 272 -2.51 23.24 9.56
N ALA A 273 -1.59 22.67 10.35
CA ALA A 273 -0.77 23.46 11.25
C ALA A 273 -0.03 24.56 10.47
N PRO A 274 0.06 25.80 11.01
CA PRO A 274 0.89 26.83 10.42
C PRO A 274 2.31 26.31 10.18
N ASN A 275 2.86 26.57 9.00
CA ASN A 275 4.19 26.09 8.57
C ASN A 275 4.35 24.57 8.52
N TRP A 276 3.26 23.79 8.47
CA TRP A 276 3.28 22.32 8.38
C TRP A 276 4.35 21.81 7.42
N ARG A 277 4.29 22.26 6.16
CA ARG A 277 5.23 21.84 5.10
C ARG A 277 6.68 22.12 5.47
N SER A 278 6.99 23.32 5.95
CA SER A 278 8.35 23.68 6.34
C SER A 278 8.85 22.83 7.51
N LYS A 279 8.00 22.55 8.49
CA LYS A 279 8.35 21.77 9.68
C LYS A 279 8.53 20.29 9.36
N ILE A 280 7.58 19.68 8.67
CA ILE A 280 7.67 18.25 8.33
C ILE A 280 8.87 17.96 7.43
N CYS A 281 9.20 18.87 6.50
CA CYS A 281 10.39 18.75 5.66
C CYS A 281 11.69 18.84 6.45
N GLY A 282 11.72 19.48 7.62
CA GLY A 282 12.88 19.44 8.50
C GLY A 282 13.14 18.05 9.12
N TYR A 283 12.15 17.16 9.09
CA TYR A 283 12.21 15.84 9.74
C TYR A 283 12.28 14.67 8.75
N LEU A 284 11.72 14.83 7.54
CA LEU A 284 11.78 13.80 6.51
C LEU A 284 13.22 13.54 6.03
N SER A 285 13.55 12.29 5.76
CA SER A 285 14.83 11.88 5.20
C SER A 285 14.63 11.09 3.91
N CYS A 286 15.22 11.54 2.80
CA CYS A 286 15.20 10.80 1.54
C CYS A 286 15.77 9.39 1.71
N ALA A 287 16.88 9.26 2.45
CA ALA A 287 17.53 7.98 2.69
C ALA A 287 16.65 7.01 3.49
N GLU A 288 15.88 7.50 4.46
CA GLU A 288 14.96 6.63 5.21
C GLU A 288 13.74 6.24 4.38
N MET A 289 13.19 7.18 3.60
CA MET A 289 12.10 6.89 2.66
C MET A 289 12.50 5.83 1.62
N ASP A 290 13.72 5.89 1.09
CA ASP A 290 14.23 4.88 0.15
C ASP A 290 14.30 3.47 0.75
N LYS A 291 14.62 3.33 2.05
CA LYS A 291 14.65 2.03 2.75
C LYS A 291 13.27 1.35 2.79
N VAL A 292 12.20 2.13 2.77
CA VAL A 292 10.81 1.64 2.80
C VAL A 292 10.12 1.67 1.44
N GLY A 293 10.90 1.68 0.37
CA GLY A 293 10.40 1.52 -0.99
C GLY A 293 9.72 2.76 -1.56
N LEU A 294 9.92 3.94 -0.98
CA LEU A 294 9.56 5.24 -1.55
C LEU A 294 10.71 5.81 -2.38
N ASP A 295 10.40 6.66 -3.35
CA ASP A 295 11.40 7.51 -4.03
C ASP A 295 11.54 8.78 -3.18
N GLY A 296 12.60 8.82 -2.37
CA GLY A 296 12.81 9.86 -1.37
C GLY A 296 12.83 11.27 -1.99
N ASP A 297 13.55 11.44 -3.10
CA ASP A 297 13.65 12.73 -3.80
C ASP A 297 12.31 13.14 -4.41
N ARG A 298 11.56 12.20 -4.99
CA ARG A 298 10.22 12.47 -5.51
C ARG A 298 9.26 12.91 -4.41
N VAL A 299 9.28 12.25 -3.26
CA VAL A 299 8.46 12.63 -2.10
C VAL A 299 8.86 14.01 -1.61
N TRP A 300 10.16 14.23 -1.40
CA TRP A 300 10.71 15.51 -0.95
C TRP A 300 10.26 16.66 -1.85
N ASN A 301 10.44 16.53 -3.17
CA ASN A 301 10.03 17.57 -4.11
C ASN A 301 8.51 17.86 -4.05
N LYS A 302 7.67 16.83 -3.83
CA LYS A 302 6.22 17.01 -3.78
C LYS A 302 5.70 17.58 -2.47
N VAL A 303 6.38 17.27 -1.36
CA VAL A 303 5.99 17.73 -0.03
C VAL A 303 6.63 19.10 0.26
N CYS A 304 7.89 19.30 -0.12
CA CYS A 304 8.74 20.40 0.36
C CYS A 304 8.94 21.55 -0.63
N GLN A 305 8.67 21.36 -1.92
CA GLN A 305 8.67 22.43 -2.94
C GLN A 305 7.24 22.76 -3.36
#